data_AF-A0A7X9EBQ0-F1
#
_entry.id   AF-A0A7X9EBQ0-F1
#
_cell.length_a   1.000
_cell.length_b   1.000
_cell.length_c   1.000
_cell.angle_alpha   90.00
_cell.angle_beta   90.00
_cell.angle_gamma   90.00
#
_symmetry.space_group_name_H-M   'P 1'
#
loop_
_entity.id
_entity.type
_entity.pdbx_description
1 polymer ?
#
loop_
_entity_poly.entity_id
_entity_poly.type
_entity_poly.pdbx_seq_one_letter_code
_entity_poly.pdbx_strand_id
1 'polypeptide(L)'
;MSDKIIYSKIEKYASYYKHPSYYLERKMLNALKRGIRKEAIETLSVINKMERARLADSPVRSVKNSLIASCTLFTRSAIDANVPPEDAFSHSDVHILEIEALNNLYLLKKYEYIMLEDYFQLIEKYRQEHYSP
;
A
#
# COMPACT_ATOMS: atom_id res chain seq x y z
N MET A 1 18.69 -14.07 14.13
CA MET A 1 17.62 -13.23 13.54
C MET A 1 17.06 -12.24 14.56
N SER A 2 16.84 -12.63 15.82
CA SER A 2 16.47 -11.73 16.93
C SER A 2 17.43 -10.54 17.09
N ASP A 3 18.74 -10.78 17.10
CA ASP A 3 19.73 -9.72 17.31
C ASP A 3 19.72 -8.69 16.18
N LYS A 4 19.55 -9.12 14.91
CA LYS A 4 19.42 -8.20 13.76
C LYS A 4 18.23 -7.25 13.91
N ILE A 5 17.12 -7.70 14.48
CA ILE A 5 15.95 -6.84 14.72
C ILE A 5 16.28 -5.77 15.76
N ILE A 6 16.98 -6.16 16.84
CA ILE A 6 17.43 -5.25 17.90
C ILE A 6 18.38 -4.19 17.33
N TYR A 7 19.40 -4.59 16.56
CA TYR A 7 20.32 -3.65 15.90
C TYR A 7 19.60 -2.70 14.94
N SER A 8 18.67 -3.20 14.12
CA SER A 8 17.88 -2.34 13.22
C SER A 8 17.01 -1.33 13.97
N LYS A 9 16.49 -1.70 15.15
CA LYS A 9 15.72 -0.78 15.99
C LYS A 9 16.63 0.34 16.49
N ILE A 10 17.81 0.02 16.99
CA ILE A 10 18.79 1.00 17.50
C ILE A 10 19.18 1.99 16.40
N GLU A 11 19.49 1.50 15.18
CA GLU A 11 19.82 2.36 14.03
C GLU A 11 18.67 3.30 13.66
N LYS A 12 17.43 2.79 13.62
CA LYS A 12 16.23 3.61 13.33
C LYS A 12 15.95 4.66 14.41
N TYR A 13 16.19 4.33 15.69
CA TYR A 13 16.08 5.29 16.79
C TYR A 13 17.14 6.39 16.66
N ALA A 14 18.38 6.03 16.31
CA ALA A 14 19.45 6.99 16.07
C ALA A 14 19.17 7.90 14.86
N SER A 15 18.47 7.41 13.83
CA SER A 15 18.09 8.19 12.65
C SER A 15 16.77 8.96 12.79
N TYR A 16 16.14 8.97 13.98
CA TYR A 16 14.81 9.53 14.22
C TYR A 16 13.70 9.00 13.29
N TYR A 17 13.92 7.84 12.66
CA TYR A 17 12.96 7.24 11.74
C TYR A 17 11.72 6.78 12.51
N LYS A 18 10.56 7.36 12.17
CA LYS A 18 9.26 6.91 12.67
C LYS A 18 8.54 6.19 11.54
N HIS A 19 8.26 4.90 11.74
CA HIS A 19 7.34 4.17 10.88
C HIS A 19 6.03 4.97 10.76
N PRO A 20 5.35 4.92 9.59
CA PRO A 20 3.98 5.37 9.49
C PRO A 20 3.19 4.82 10.67
N SER A 21 2.48 5.70 11.38
CA SER A 21 1.71 5.25 12.54
C SER A 21 0.79 4.12 12.10
N TYR A 22 0.81 3.00 12.82
CA TYR A 22 -0.11 1.88 12.59
C TYR A 22 -1.57 2.36 12.48
N TYR A 23 -1.89 3.43 13.21
CA TYR A 23 -3.17 4.14 13.08
C TYR A 23 -3.45 4.67 11.66
N LEU A 24 -2.48 5.32 11.00
CA LEU A 24 -2.65 5.87 9.65
C LEU A 24 -2.82 4.76 8.61
N GLU A 25 -2.05 3.68 8.70
CA GLU A 25 -2.24 2.50 7.85
C GLU A 25 -3.65 1.94 8.00
N ARG A 26 -4.06 1.65 9.25
CA ARG A 26 -5.42 1.17 9.55
C ARG A 26 -6.49 2.14 9.08
N LYS A 27 -6.29 3.45 9.22
CA LYS A 27 -7.21 4.48 8.75
C LYS A 27 -7.38 4.43 7.23
N MET A 28 -6.27 4.41 6.48
CA MET A 28 -6.26 4.30 5.02
C MET A 28 -6.96 3.02 4.55
N LEU A 29 -6.62 1.87 5.11
CA LEU A 29 -7.20 0.58 4.73
C LEU A 29 -8.70 0.50 5.05
N ASN A 30 -9.14 1.05 6.18
CA ASN A 30 -10.56 1.12 6.49
C ASN A 30 -11.33 2.07 5.55
N ALA A 31 -10.72 3.19 5.15
CA ALA A 31 -11.29 4.10 4.16
C ALA A 31 -11.43 3.41 2.80
N LEU A 32 -10.39 2.68 2.35
CA LEU A 32 -10.43 1.83 1.15
C LEU A 32 -11.58 0.82 1.22
N LYS A 33 -11.59 0.00 2.28
CA LYS A 33 -12.63 -1.01 2.50
C LYS A 33 -14.04 -0.41 2.50
N ARG A 34 -14.24 0.81 3.00
CA ARG A 34 -15.55 1.49 3.05
C ARG A 34 -15.89 2.24 1.76
N GLY A 35 -14.96 2.42 0.84
CA GLY A 35 -15.19 3.23 -0.38
C GLY A 35 -15.02 4.74 -0.16
N ILE A 36 -14.38 5.17 0.92
CA ILE A 36 -14.20 6.60 1.27
C ILE A 36 -12.91 7.12 0.63
N ARG A 37 -12.96 7.37 -0.70
CA ARG A 37 -11.82 7.77 -1.54
C ARG A 37 -11.01 8.93 -0.98
N LYS A 38 -11.69 10.04 -0.64
CA LYS A 38 -11.04 11.26 -0.12
C LYS A 38 -10.18 10.98 1.11
N GLU A 39 -10.72 10.24 2.09
CA GLU A 39 -10.02 9.92 3.34
C GLU A 39 -8.79 9.04 3.08
N ALA A 40 -8.90 8.05 2.19
CA ALA A 40 -7.77 7.19 1.85
C ALA A 40 -6.63 7.97 1.17
N ILE A 41 -6.95 8.82 0.19
CA ILE A 41 -5.96 9.64 -0.53
C ILE A 41 -5.28 10.64 0.40
N GLU A 42 -6.05 11.32 1.26
CA GLU A 42 -5.49 12.26 2.25
C GLU A 42 -4.59 11.52 3.24
N THR A 43 -5.01 10.35 3.72
CA THR A 43 -4.21 9.55 4.67
C THR A 43 -2.94 9.02 4.00
N LEU A 44 -3.01 8.54 2.76
CA LEU A 44 -1.84 8.12 1.99
C LEU A 44 -0.88 9.29 1.77
N SER A 45 -1.40 10.49 1.49
CA SER A 45 -0.59 11.70 1.36
C SER A 45 0.16 12.05 2.64
N VAL A 46 -0.45 11.84 3.81
CA VAL A 46 0.23 12.01 5.11
C VAL A 46 1.31 10.95 5.30
N ILE A 47 1.01 9.67 5.02
CA ILE A 47 1.98 8.56 5.08
C ILE A 47 3.19 8.87 4.18
N ASN A 48 2.95 9.38 2.97
CA ASN A 48 3.97 9.70 1.98
C ASN A 48 4.83 10.93 2.30
N LYS A 49 4.39 11.78 3.24
CA LYS A 49 5.22 12.86 3.79
C LYS A 49 6.17 12.35 4.88
N MET A 50 5.91 11.19 5.47
CA MET A 50 6.80 10.57 6.44
C MET A 50 7.98 9.91 5.71
N GLU A 51 9.11 9.79 6.41
CA GLU A 51 10.25 9.07 5.87
C GLU A 51 9.87 7.60 5.63
N ARG A 52 10.22 7.06 4.45
CA ARG A 52 10.03 5.63 4.15
C ARG A 52 11.21 4.83 4.66
N ALA A 53 10.95 3.60 5.11
CA ALA A 53 12.00 2.72 5.58
C ALA A 53 12.99 2.43 4.44
N ARG A 54 14.28 2.38 4.76
CA ARG A 54 15.30 1.86 3.86
C ARG A 54 15.23 0.33 3.89
N LEU A 55 14.64 -0.26 2.86
CA LEU A 55 14.38 -1.69 2.69
C LEU A 55 15.39 -2.35 1.73
N ALA A 56 16.30 -1.57 1.14
CA ALA A 56 17.34 -2.02 0.24
C ALA A 56 18.45 -0.96 0.10
N ASP A 57 19.56 -1.33 -0.53
CA ASP A 57 20.68 -0.41 -0.80
C ASP A 57 20.36 0.63 -1.86
N SER A 58 19.51 0.27 -2.83
CA SER A 58 19.00 1.20 -3.85
C SER A 58 17.68 1.83 -3.41
N PRO A 59 17.53 3.17 -3.49
CA PRO A 59 16.26 3.84 -3.23
C PRO A 59 15.10 3.29 -4.06
N VAL A 60 15.33 2.97 -5.34
CA VAL A 60 14.31 2.42 -6.24
C VAL A 60 13.83 1.06 -5.72
N ARG A 61 14.76 0.16 -5.41
CA ARG A 61 14.45 -1.16 -4.85
C ARG A 61 13.73 -1.05 -3.50
N SER A 62 14.15 -0.09 -2.67
CA SER A 62 13.52 0.17 -1.38
C SER A 62 12.05 0.58 -1.53
N VAL A 63 11.75 1.47 -2.48
CA VAL A 63 10.36 1.89 -2.75
C VAL A 63 9.55 0.74 -3.35
N LYS A 64 10.08 -0.03 -4.31
CA LYS A 64 9.41 -1.22 -4.86
C LYS A 64 8.96 -2.18 -3.77
N ASN A 65 9.87 -2.52 -2.85
CA ASN A 65 9.56 -3.39 -1.71
C ASN A 65 8.42 -2.82 -0.85
N SER A 66 8.42 -1.50 -0.62
CA SER A 66 7.35 -0.84 0.12
C SER A 66 6.01 -0.89 -0.61
N LEU A 67 6.00 -0.71 -1.94
CA LEU A 67 4.77 -0.75 -2.75
C LEU A 67 4.18 -2.15 -2.82
N ILE A 68 5.01 -3.20 -2.89
CA ILE A 68 4.54 -4.59 -2.85
C ILE A 68 3.84 -4.88 -1.50
N ALA A 69 4.38 -4.35 -0.40
CA ALA A 69 3.73 -4.43 0.91
C ALA A 69 2.39 -3.67 0.92
N SER A 70 2.34 -2.45 0.37
CA SER A 70 1.10 -1.69 0.21
C SER A 70 0.07 -2.47 -0.63
N CYS A 71 0.49 -3.06 -1.75
CA CYS A 71 -0.35 -3.87 -2.62
C CYS A 71 -0.99 -5.03 -1.85
N THR A 72 -0.19 -5.74 -1.06
CA THR A 72 -0.67 -6.84 -0.19
C THR A 72 -1.77 -6.38 0.76
N LEU A 73 -1.61 -5.20 1.39
CA LEU A 73 -2.60 -4.65 2.32
C LEU A 73 -3.89 -4.20 1.60
N PHE A 74 -3.77 -3.63 0.41
CA PHE A 74 -4.91 -3.26 -0.42
C PHE A 74 -5.69 -4.49 -0.88
N THR A 75 -5.01 -5.55 -1.31
CA THR A 75 -5.63 -6.85 -1.64
C THR A 75 -6.48 -7.36 -0.49
N ARG A 76 -5.96 -7.35 0.75
CA ARG A 76 -6.72 -7.79 1.93
C ARG A 76 -7.93 -6.91 2.20
N SER A 77 -7.79 -5.60 2.04
CA SER A 77 -8.88 -4.65 2.22
C SER A 77 -10.00 -4.82 1.18
N ALA A 78 -9.64 -5.18 -0.06
CA ALA A 78 -10.60 -5.48 -1.11
C ALA A 78 -11.37 -6.78 -0.84
N ILE A 79 -10.68 -7.83 -0.39
CA ILE A 79 -11.32 -9.09 0.02
C ILE A 79 -12.27 -8.84 1.20
N ASP A 80 -11.84 -8.08 2.21
CA ASP A 80 -12.69 -7.67 3.34
C ASP A 80 -13.89 -6.80 2.91
N ALA A 81 -13.86 -6.24 1.70
CA ALA A 81 -14.95 -5.49 1.09
C ALA A 81 -15.83 -6.34 0.15
N ASN A 82 -15.72 -7.67 0.22
CA ASN A 82 -16.44 -8.68 -0.58
C ASN A 82 -16.02 -8.77 -2.05
N VAL A 83 -14.83 -8.30 -2.42
CA VAL A 83 -14.24 -8.68 -3.71
C VAL A 83 -13.85 -10.16 -3.66
N PRO A 84 -14.18 -10.99 -4.66
CA PRO A 84 -13.75 -12.38 -4.70
C PRO A 84 -12.22 -12.48 -4.58
N PRO A 85 -11.69 -13.42 -3.77
CA PRO A 85 -10.25 -13.55 -3.56
C PRO A 85 -9.46 -13.71 -4.85
N GLU A 86 -10.00 -14.45 -5.81
CA GLU A 86 -9.31 -14.68 -7.09
C GLU A 86 -9.15 -13.39 -7.89
N ASP A 87 -10.20 -12.59 -7.99
CA ASP A 87 -10.14 -11.30 -8.68
C ASP A 87 -9.20 -10.34 -7.96
N ALA A 88 -9.19 -10.35 -6.62
CA ALA A 88 -8.27 -9.53 -5.82
C ALA A 88 -6.80 -9.96 -6.00
N PHE A 89 -6.51 -11.26 -6.11
CA PHE A 89 -5.16 -11.78 -6.34
C PHE A 89 -4.68 -11.52 -7.75
N SER A 90 -5.52 -11.75 -8.76
CA SER A 90 -5.23 -11.37 -10.15
C SER A 90 -4.92 -9.87 -10.26
N HIS A 91 -5.64 -9.01 -9.53
CA HIS A 91 -5.35 -7.58 -9.47
C HIS A 91 -4.00 -7.27 -8.80
N SER A 92 -3.67 -8.00 -7.72
CA SER A 92 -2.38 -7.90 -7.03
C SER A 92 -1.21 -8.24 -7.95
N ASP A 93 -1.32 -9.31 -8.74
CA ASP A 93 -0.28 -9.76 -9.67
C ASP A 93 0.06 -8.69 -10.72
N VAL A 94 -0.97 -8.09 -11.32
CA VAL A 94 -0.80 -7.00 -12.29
C VAL A 94 -0.04 -5.83 -11.65
N HIS A 95 -0.44 -5.42 -10.45
CA HIS A 95 0.24 -4.32 -9.76
C HIS A 95 1.68 -4.64 -9.37
N ILE A 96 1.97 -5.88 -8.95
CA ILE A 96 3.34 -6.30 -8.60
C ILE A 96 4.23 -6.27 -9.85
N LEU A 97 3.74 -6.73 -11.00
CA LEU A 97 4.47 -6.67 -12.27
C LEU A 97 4.77 -5.23 -12.70
N GLU A 98 3.79 -4.34 -12.58
CA GLU A 98 3.98 -2.91 -12.88
C GLU A 98 4.97 -2.23 -11.92
N ILE A 99 4.88 -2.51 -10.62
CA ILE A 99 5.87 -2.03 -9.63
C ILE A 99 7.26 -2.48 -10.02
N GLU A 100 7.43 -3.73 -10.48
CA GLU A 100 8.73 -4.24 -10.87
C GLU A 100 9.24 -3.65 -12.19
N ALA A 101 8.37 -3.34 -13.15
CA ALA A 101 8.77 -2.68 -14.39
C ALA A 101 9.26 -1.23 -14.17
N LEU A 102 8.74 -0.53 -13.16
CA LEU A 102 9.06 0.87 -12.89
C LEU A 102 10.46 1.06 -12.28
N ASN A 103 11.33 1.85 -12.94
CA ASN A 103 12.70 2.10 -12.46
C ASN A 103 12.96 3.57 -12.07
N ASN A 104 11.91 4.35 -11.85
CA ASN A 104 12.01 5.77 -11.50
C ASN A 104 11.27 6.05 -10.18
N LEU A 105 11.96 6.71 -9.24
CA LEU A 105 11.41 7.02 -7.92
C LEU A 105 10.15 7.89 -7.95
N TYR A 106 10.09 8.88 -8.83
CA TYR A 106 8.93 9.74 -8.98
C TYR A 106 7.74 8.94 -9.52
N LEU A 107 7.96 8.11 -10.54
CA LEU A 107 6.92 7.25 -11.10
C LEU A 107 6.42 6.23 -10.08
N LEU A 108 7.30 5.59 -9.31
CA LEU A 108 6.93 4.66 -8.25
C LEU A 108 6.05 5.34 -7.18
N LYS A 109 6.44 6.53 -6.71
CA LYS A 109 5.65 7.29 -5.73
C LYS A 109 4.26 7.68 -6.27
N LYS A 110 4.19 8.05 -7.55
CA LYS A 110 2.92 8.34 -8.22
C LYS A 110 2.07 7.07 -8.36
N TYR A 111 2.71 5.94 -8.67
CA TYR A 111 2.05 4.66 -8.90
C TYR A 111 1.28 4.15 -7.68
N GLU A 112 1.75 4.43 -6.46
CA GLU A 112 1.00 4.03 -5.25
C GLU A 112 -0.41 4.63 -5.18
N TYR A 113 -0.59 5.87 -5.68
CA TYR A 113 -1.92 6.49 -5.75
C TYR A 113 -2.77 5.89 -6.86
N ILE A 114 -2.16 5.52 -7.99
CA ILE A 114 -2.85 4.83 -9.10
C ILE A 114 -3.34 3.47 -8.59
N MET A 115 -2.46 2.69 -7.98
CA MET A 115 -2.80 1.40 -7.38
C MET A 115 -3.93 1.53 -6.34
N LEU A 116 -3.88 2.53 -5.45
CA LEU A 116 -4.97 2.76 -4.48
C LEU A 116 -6.31 3.03 -5.17
N GLU A 117 -6.29 3.84 -6.24
CA GLU A 117 -7.46 4.20 -7.03
C GLU A 117 -8.03 3.00 -7.80
N ASP A 118 -7.18 2.16 -8.38
CA ASP A 118 -7.60 0.93 -9.08
C ASP A 118 -8.29 -0.04 -8.12
N TYR A 119 -7.79 -0.18 -6.88
CA TYR A 119 -8.46 -0.95 -5.84
C TYR A 119 -9.83 -0.36 -5.43
N PHE A 120 -10.02 0.96 -5.48
CA PHE A 120 -11.35 1.55 -5.28
C PHE A 120 -12.30 1.16 -6.40
N GLN A 121 -11.84 1.21 -7.65
CA GLN A 121 -12.65 0.82 -8.81
C GLN A 121 -13.03 -0.66 -8.76
N LEU A 122 -12.09 -1.53 -8.35
CA LEU A 122 -12.35 -2.95 -8.13
C LEU A 122 -13.46 -3.16 -7.08
N ILE A 123 -13.34 -2.52 -5.92
CA ILE A 123 -14.35 -2.63 -4.85
C ILE A 123 -15.71 -2.08 -5.31
N GLU A 124 -15.71 -0.97 -6.03
CA GLU A 124 -16.94 -0.35 -6.54
C GLU A 124 -17.66 -1.22 -7.56
N LYS A 125 -16.92 -1.84 -8.49
CA LYS A 125 -17.46 -2.81 -9.46
C LYS A 125 -18.25 -3.90 -8.77
N TYR A 126 -17.65 -4.60 -7.80
CA TYR A 126 -18.33 -5.70 -7.11
C TYR A 126 -19.50 -5.24 -6.24
N ARG A 127 -19.44 -4.03 -5.67
CA ARG A 127 -20.62 -3.46 -4.99
C ARG A 127 -21.79 -3.28 -5.93
N GLN A 128 -21.57 -2.64 -7.08
CA GLN A 128 -22.63 -2.39 -8.06
C GLN A 128 -23.26 -3.69 -8.59
N GLU A 129 -22.45 -4.72 -8.83
CA GLU A 129 -22.93 -6.06 -9.22
C GLU A 129 -23.82 -6.70 -8.16
N HIS A 130 -23.50 -6.54 -6.86
CA HIS A 130 -24.32 -7.06 -5.76
C HIS A 130 -25.60 -6.25 -5.49
N TYR A 131 -25.66 -4.99 -5.94
CA TYR A 131 -26.84 -4.12 -5.79
C TYR A 131 -27.72 -4.06 -7.05
N SER A 132 -27.39 -4.79 -8.11
CA SER A 132 -28.23 -4.89 -9.31
C SER A 132 -29.31 -5.98 -9.09
N PRO A 133 -30.61 -5.65 -9.27
CA PRO A 133 -31.73 -6.55 -9.00
C PRO A 133 -31.81 -7.78 -9.92
#